data_AF-A0A966NR83-F1
#
_entry.id   AF-A0A966NR83-F1
#
_cell.length_a   1.000
_cell.length_b   1.000
_cell.length_c   1.000
_cell.angle_alpha   90.00
_cell.angle_beta   90.00
_cell.angle_gamma   90.00
#
_symmetry.space_group_name_H-M   'P 1'
#
loop_
_entity.id
_entity.type
_entity.pdbx_description
1 polymer ?
#
loop_
_entity_poly.entity_id
_entity_poly.type
_entity_poly.pdbx_seq_one_letter_code
_entity_poly.pdbx_strand_id
1 'polypeptide(L)'
;LSVTEICQACSITHTHIEEWVAEGVLQPQGSNQSDWRFTGHALRRAKIASRLVRDLEVNTPGVALALDLLEEIETLRKQLNQP
;
A
#
# COMPACT_ATOMS: atom_id res chain seq x y z
N LEU A 1 11.25 -5.11 -3.96
CA LEU A 1 10.84 -5.86 -2.75
C LEU A 1 9.95 -7.02 -3.14
N SER A 2 10.11 -8.22 -2.59
CA SER A 2 9.22 -9.38 -2.79
C SER A 2 7.99 -9.32 -1.88
N VAL A 3 7.01 -10.20 -2.12
CA VAL A 3 5.86 -10.40 -1.21
C VAL A 3 6.34 -10.70 0.21
N THR A 4 7.30 -11.62 0.37
CA THR A 4 7.85 -12.01 1.68
C THR A 4 8.48 -10.83 2.42
N GLU A 5 9.23 -9.96 1.72
CA GLU A 5 9.84 -8.78 2.33
C GLU A 5 8.78 -7.77 2.82
N ILE A 6 7.69 -7.57 2.08
CA ILE A 6 6.57 -6.71 2.52
C ILE A 6 5.87 -7.34 3.73
N CYS A 7 5.56 -8.64 3.69
CA CYS A 7 4.92 -9.38 4.78
C CYS A 7 5.70 -9.23 6.09
N GLN A 8 7.03 -9.42 6.02
CA GLN A 8 7.91 -9.26 7.18
C GLN A 8 7.94 -7.81 7.69
N ALA A 9 8.03 -6.83 6.79
CA ALA A 9 8.15 -5.43 7.17
C ALA A 9 6.86 -4.82 7.73
N CYS A 10 5.69 -5.39 7.40
CA CYS A 10 4.38 -4.86 7.78
C CYS A 10 3.61 -5.79 8.74
N SER A 11 4.19 -6.93 9.10
CA SER A 11 3.57 -7.98 9.93
C SER A 11 2.18 -8.40 9.41
N ILE A 12 2.11 -8.70 8.12
CA ILE A 12 0.89 -9.14 7.39
C ILE A 12 1.13 -10.47 6.69
N THR A 13 0.05 -11.16 6.33
CA THR A 13 0.10 -12.47 5.66
C THR A 13 0.12 -12.33 4.14
N HIS A 14 0.50 -13.40 3.43
CA HIS A 14 0.43 -13.46 1.96
C HIS A 14 -1.00 -13.22 1.45
N THR A 15 -2.01 -13.79 2.11
CA THR A 15 -3.43 -13.59 1.75
C THR A 15 -3.84 -12.12 1.81
N HIS A 16 -3.35 -11.36 2.80
CA HIS A 16 -3.59 -9.91 2.83
C HIS A 16 -2.93 -9.19 1.66
N ILE A 17 -1.74 -9.62 1.22
CA ILE A 17 -1.09 -9.02 0.06
C ILE A 17 -1.92 -9.25 -1.21
N GLU A 18 -2.48 -10.44 -1.38
CA GLU A 18 -3.35 -10.75 -2.52
C GLU A 18 -4.57 -9.83 -2.57
N GLU A 19 -5.24 -9.69 -1.43
CA GLU A 19 -6.39 -8.79 -1.28
C GLU A 19 -5.99 -7.34 -1.54
N TRP A 20 -4.87 -6.90 -0.99
CA TRP A 20 -4.36 -5.55 -1.17
C TRP A 20 -3.95 -5.26 -2.61
N VAL A 21 -3.47 -6.26 -3.35
CA VAL A 21 -3.20 -6.11 -4.78
C VAL A 21 -4.49 -6.10 -5.58
N ALA A 22 -5.47 -6.95 -5.24
CA ALA A 22 -6.77 -6.99 -5.90
C ALA A 22 -7.53 -5.66 -5.74
N GLU A 23 -7.48 -5.05 -4.55
CA GLU A 23 -8.13 -3.78 -4.22
C GLU A 23 -7.27 -2.54 -4.57
N GLY A 24 -6.09 -2.73 -5.16
CA GLY A 24 -5.23 -1.62 -5.61
C GLY A 24 -4.46 -0.87 -4.50
N VAL A 25 -4.51 -1.34 -3.25
CA VAL A 25 -3.66 -0.85 -2.14
C VAL A 25 -2.18 -0.97 -2.52
N LEU A 26 -1.80 -2.09 -3.15
CA LEU A 26 -0.46 -2.34 -3.67
C LEU A 26 -0.49 -2.65 -5.17
N GLN A 27 0.49 -2.15 -5.91
CA GLN A 27 0.63 -2.40 -7.34
C GLN A 27 2.02 -3.01 -7.62
N PRO A 28 2.13 -4.34 -7.70
CA PRO A 28 3.38 -5.01 -8.02
C PRO A 28 3.70 -4.92 -9.51
N GLN A 29 4.97 -5.00 -9.84
CA GLN A 29 5.44 -5.39 -11.17
C GLN A 29 5.47 -6.91 -11.26
N GLY A 30 5.13 -7.48 -12.42
CA GLY A 30 5.08 -8.92 -12.66
C GLY A 30 3.64 -9.46 -12.76
N SER A 31 3.50 -10.63 -13.37
CA SER A 31 2.20 -11.22 -13.74
C SER A 31 1.60 -12.15 -12.68
N ASN A 32 2.40 -12.62 -11.72
CA ASN A 32 1.98 -13.58 -10.70
C ASN A 32 2.68 -13.29 -9.36
N GLN A 33 2.18 -13.87 -8.27
CA GLN A 33 2.73 -13.66 -6.93
C GLN A 33 4.21 -14.02 -6.78
N SER A 34 4.66 -15.10 -7.43
CA SER A 34 6.07 -15.53 -7.36
C SER A 34 7.02 -14.51 -7.98
N ASP A 35 6.54 -13.76 -8.98
CA ASP A 35 7.31 -12.76 -9.71
C ASP A 35 7.03 -11.33 -9.25
N TRP A 36 6.10 -11.13 -8.31
CA TRP A 36 5.72 -9.80 -7.83
C TRP A 36 6.89 -9.06 -7.19
N ARG A 37 7.14 -7.87 -7.72
CA ARG A 37 8.12 -6.91 -7.21
C ARG A 37 7.48 -5.57 -6.87
N PHE A 38 7.73 -5.10 -5.67
CA PHE A 38 7.22 -3.85 -5.13
C PHE A 38 8.33 -2.80 -4.99
N THR A 39 7.97 -1.54 -5.17
CA THR A 39 8.87 -0.40 -4.99
C THR A 39 8.97 0.01 -3.51
N GLY A 40 9.89 0.93 -3.18
CA GLY A 40 9.93 1.53 -1.84
C GLY A 40 8.66 2.32 -1.50
N HIS A 41 8.00 2.90 -2.52
CA HIS A 41 6.69 3.55 -2.35
C HIS A 41 5.62 2.57 -1.88
N ALA A 42 5.58 1.38 -2.49
CA ALA A 42 4.66 0.32 -2.09
C ALA A 42 4.89 -0.14 -0.63
N LEU A 43 6.14 -0.17 -0.15
CA LEU A 43 6.41 -0.44 1.27
C LEU A 43 5.84 0.65 2.19
N ARG A 44 5.94 1.93 1.81
CA ARG A 44 5.33 3.04 2.56
C ARG A 44 3.81 2.90 2.61
N ARG A 45 3.17 2.65 1.45
CA ARG A 45 1.72 2.38 1.36
C ARG A 45 1.32 1.21 2.25
N ALA A 46 2.04 0.09 2.18
CA ALA A 46 1.77 -1.11 2.97
C ALA A 46 1.82 -0.87 4.50
N LYS A 47 2.78 -0.05 4.96
CA LYS A 47 2.87 0.31 6.39
C LYS A 47 1.67 1.13 6.86
N ILE A 48 1.22 2.09 6.05
CA ILE A 48 0.05 2.91 6.37
C ILE A 48 -1.21 2.05 6.33
N ALA A 49 -1.38 1.23 5.28
CA ALA A 49 -2.47 0.25 5.17
C ALA A 49 -2.56 -0.66 6.41
N SER A 50 -1.44 -1.24 6.85
CA SER A 50 -1.41 -2.13 8.02
C SER A 50 -1.92 -1.43 9.29
N ARG A 51 -1.62 -0.14 9.47
CA ARG A 51 -2.14 0.66 10.59
C ARG A 51 -3.61 1.00 10.44
N LEU A 52 -4.06 1.37 9.25
CA LEU A 52 -5.48 1.67 9.00
C LEU A 52 -6.38 0.45 9.26
N VAL A 53 -5.95 -0.73 8.80
CA VAL A 53 -6.69 -1.99 9.06
C VAL A 53 -6.67 -2.35 10.55
N ARG A 54 -5.50 -2.24 11.21
CA ARG A 54 -5.33 -2.72 12.58
C ARG A 54 -5.88 -1.77 13.64
N ASP A 55 -5.60 -0.49 13.48
CA ASP A 55 -5.81 0.52 14.53
C ASP A 55 -7.18 1.21 14.36
N LEU A 56 -7.70 1.25 13.12
CA LEU A 56 -8.96 1.92 12.78
C LEU A 56 -10.00 0.96 12.18
N GLU A 57 -9.68 -0.34 12.09
CA GLU A 57 -10.57 -1.40 11.57
C GLU A 57 -11.15 -1.09 10.18
N VAL A 58 -10.41 -0.35 9.36
CA VAL A 58 -10.84 0.02 8.01
C VAL A 58 -10.72 -1.20 7.10
N ASN A 59 -11.76 -1.48 6.32
CA ASN A 59 -11.73 -2.53 5.31
C ASN A 59 -10.76 -2.20 4.16
N THR A 60 -10.31 -3.21 3.40
CA THR A 60 -9.31 -3.01 2.35
C THR A 60 -9.71 -2.01 1.27
N PRO A 61 -10.96 -1.99 0.75
CA PRO A 61 -11.38 -0.96 -0.20
C PRO A 61 -11.28 0.46 0.37
N GLY A 62 -11.68 0.65 1.64
CA GLY A 62 -11.57 1.92 2.35
C GLY A 62 -10.11 2.35 2.55
N VAL A 63 -9.22 1.39 2.79
CA VAL A 63 -7.76 1.63 2.87
C VAL A 63 -7.21 2.10 1.53
N ALA A 64 -7.58 1.46 0.41
CA ALA A 64 -7.14 1.87 -0.92
C ALA A 64 -7.52 3.34 -1.19
N LEU A 65 -8.79 3.69 -0.96
CA LEU A 65 -9.29 5.05 -1.12
C LEU A 65 -8.56 6.05 -0.22
N ALA A 66 -8.39 5.72 1.07
CA ALA A 66 -7.71 6.61 2.02
C ALA A 66 -6.27 6.89 1.61
N LEU A 67 -5.53 5.88 1.12
CA LEU A 67 -4.16 6.06 0.65
C LEU A 67 -4.09 6.97 -0.58
N ASP A 68 -5.00 6.79 -1.54
CA ASP A 68 -5.02 7.60 -2.75
C ASP A 68 -5.33 9.07 -2.42
N LEU A 69 -6.29 9.32 -1.50
CA LEU A 69 -6.57 10.68 -1.01
C LEU A 69 -5.39 11.30 -0.26
N LEU A 70 -4.66 10.51 0.55
CA LEU A 70 -3.46 10.99 1.24
C LEU A 70 -2.35 11.37 0.24
N GLU A 71 -2.18 10.60 -0.82
CA GLU A 71 -1.22 10.90 -1.89
C GLU A 71 -1.62 12.13 -2.71
N GLU A 72 -2.92 12.32 -2.96
CA GLU A 72 -3.44 13.52 -3.60
C GLU A 72 -3.19 14.75 -2.72
N ILE A 73 -3.45 14.68 -1.41
CA ILE A 73 -3.14 15.75 -0.46
C ILE A 73 -1.63 16.06 -0.44
N GLU A 74 -0.77 15.04 -0.43
CA GLU A 74 0.69 15.25 -0.52
C GLU A 74 1.09 15.96 -1.81
N THR A 75 0.46 15.61 -2.93
CA THR A 75 0.71 16.23 -4.24
C THR A 75 0.27 17.69 -4.27
N LEU A 76 -0.95 17.97 -3.82
CA LEU A 76 -1.51 19.33 -3.74
C LEU A 76 -0.67 20.23 -2.83
N ARG A 77 -0.24 19.72 -1.66
CA ARG A 77 0.65 20.46 -0.74
C ARG A 77 2.00 20.79 -1.37
N LYS A 78 2.57 19.88 -2.18
CA LYS A 78 3.82 20.16 -2.90
C LYS A 78 3.65 21.26 -3.94
N GLN A 79 2.53 21.31 -4.65
CA GLN A 79 2.25 22.37 -5.64
C GLN A 79 2.12 23.75 -4.97
N LEU A 80 1.46 23.82 -3.81
CA LEU A 80 1.33 25.09 -3.06
C LEU A 80 2.65 25.59 -2.46
N ASN A 81 3.60 24.69 -2.21
CA ASN A 81 4.92 25.01 -1.66
C ASN A 81 6.02 25.13 -2.73
N GLN A 82 5.67 25.15 -4.03
CA GLN A 82 6.59 25.51 -5.10
C GLN A 82 6.68 27.05 -5.21
N PRO A 83 7.88 27.64 -5.26
CA PRO A 83 8.06 29.08 -5.38
C PRO A 83 7.56 29.64 -6.73
#